data_AF-A0A7L0N0T9-F1
#
_entry.id   AF-A0A7L0N0T9-F1
#
_cell.length_a   1.000
_cell.length_b   1.000
_cell.length_c   1.000
_cell.angle_alpha   90.00
_cell.angle_beta   90.00
_cell.angle_gamma   90.00
#
_symmetry.space_group_name_H-M   'P 1'
#
loop_
_entity.id
_entity.type
_entity.pdbx_description
1 polymer ?
#
loop_
_entity_poly.entity_id
_entity_poly.type
_entity_poly.pdbx_seq_one_letter_code
_entity_poly.pdbx_strand_id
1 'polypeptide(L)'
;VRLFSRDGAAVAEEVPNAAAWQDGAVLHIGPARYRVERNPPALTELRLPRSLLAGFPVCPKVSAEFAAPQHCLFRWFREQRPAGGADEAWVEAAAAGRVFTPSNALVGLRLKLRCTPGDGEQRYGPAREVESSGPVEAGPGACTFDTRHLYTRKVCGQGSVRAVTYNILADTYAQTEFSRTVLYPYCAPYALEVDYRQNLLKKELAGYSADLICLQEVDKSVFVDSLVPALDAFGLEGLFKIKEKQHEGLATFYRRDKFSLLSQHDIAFSEALLGEPLHKELCDQLARYPLVQEKVLQRSSVLQVSVLQSTTDPSRKLCVANTHLYWHPKGGNIRLIQIAVALSHIKHVARDLYPNIPVIFCGDFNSTPSSGTYSFISSGVIAEDHEDWVSNGEEERCSMALSHPFKLLSACGEPAYTNYVGGFHGCLDYIFIDKNALEVEQVIPLPSHEEVTTHQALPSVSHPSDHIALICDLKWK
;
A
#
# COMPACT_ATOMS: atom_id res chain seq x y z
N VAL A 1 4.77 -48.28 8.76
CA VAL A 1 4.73 -47.51 7.49
C VAL A 1 6.17 -47.13 7.15
N ARG A 2 6.60 -47.24 5.89
CA ARG A 2 7.96 -46.83 5.47
C ARG A 2 7.90 -46.13 4.12
N LEU A 3 8.67 -45.07 3.94
CA LEU A 3 8.78 -44.35 2.68
C LEU A 3 10.07 -44.73 1.97
N PHE A 4 10.00 -44.94 0.66
CA PHE A 4 11.15 -45.22 -0.19
C PHE A 4 11.26 -44.14 -1.26
N SER A 5 12.47 -43.64 -1.50
CA SER A 5 12.74 -42.68 -2.56
C SER A 5 12.58 -43.32 -3.94
N ARG A 6 12.64 -42.50 -5.00
CA ARG A 6 12.45 -42.95 -6.39
C ARG A 6 13.44 -44.02 -6.83
N ASP A 7 14.66 -44.00 -6.28
CA ASP A 7 15.72 -44.99 -6.49
C ASP A 7 15.60 -46.22 -5.57
N GLY A 8 14.57 -46.28 -4.73
CA GLY A 8 14.27 -47.44 -3.88
C GLY A 8 15.02 -47.47 -2.54
N ALA A 9 15.75 -46.42 -2.18
CA ALA A 9 16.36 -46.31 -0.86
C ALA A 9 15.30 -45.97 0.20
N ALA A 10 15.44 -46.50 1.41
CA ALA A 10 14.54 -46.14 2.51
C ALA A 10 14.82 -44.69 2.94
N VAL A 11 13.78 -43.87 2.99
CA VAL A 11 13.86 -42.48 3.47
C VAL A 11 13.86 -42.50 5.00
N ALA A 12 14.84 -41.85 5.62
CA ALA A 12 14.95 -41.79 7.07
C ALA A 12 13.89 -40.88 7.69
N GLU A 13 13.50 -41.13 8.95
CA GLU A 13 12.38 -40.45 9.60
C GLU A 13 12.68 -38.97 9.92
N GLU A 14 13.96 -38.63 10.01
CA GLU A 14 14.47 -37.28 10.23
C GLU A 14 14.49 -36.39 8.97
N VAL A 15 14.22 -36.97 7.79
CA VAL A 15 14.19 -36.20 6.54
C VAL A 15 12.98 -35.26 6.56
N PRO A 16 13.16 -33.94 6.35
CA PRO A 16 12.05 -33.00 6.29
C PRO A 16 11.00 -33.42 5.25
N ASN A 17 9.71 -33.26 5.57
CA ASN A 17 8.61 -33.67 4.69
C ASN A 17 8.77 -33.17 3.24
N ALA A 18 9.22 -31.93 3.05
CA ALA A 18 9.44 -31.36 1.72
C ALA A 18 10.49 -32.14 0.89
N ALA A 19 11.50 -32.73 1.52
CA ALA A 19 12.51 -33.55 0.87
C ALA A 19 12.11 -35.04 0.80
N ALA A 20 11.33 -35.51 1.76
CA ALA A 20 10.88 -36.90 1.84
C ALA A 20 9.80 -37.23 0.79
N TRP A 21 8.77 -36.38 0.67
CA TRP A 21 7.59 -36.64 -0.16
C TRP A 21 7.77 -36.12 -1.60
N GLN A 22 8.57 -36.86 -2.36
CA GLN A 22 8.90 -36.52 -3.75
C GLN A 22 8.12 -37.36 -4.77
N ASP A 23 7.94 -36.80 -5.97
CA ASP A 23 7.26 -37.49 -7.06
C ASP A 23 7.97 -38.81 -7.41
N GLY A 24 7.22 -39.91 -7.37
CA GLY A 24 7.77 -41.24 -7.63
C GLY A 24 8.39 -41.95 -6.41
N ALA A 25 8.38 -41.32 -5.23
CA ALA A 25 8.58 -42.05 -3.98
C ALA A 25 7.45 -43.07 -3.76
N VAL A 26 7.69 -44.10 -2.94
CA VAL A 26 6.75 -45.18 -2.69
C VAL A 26 6.54 -45.36 -1.20
N LEU A 27 5.29 -45.21 -0.75
CA LEU A 27 4.87 -45.41 0.63
C LEU A 27 4.42 -46.86 0.82
N HIS A 28 5.04 -47.57 1.77
CA HIS A 28 4.67 -48.91 2.17
C HIS A 28 3.82 -48.88 3.45
N ILE A 29 2.59 -49.38 3.36
CA ILE A 29 1.68 -49.58 4.50
C ILE A 29 1.37 -51.07 4.59
N GLY A 30 2.09 -51.78 5.46
CA GLY A 30 2.05 -53.24 5.49
C GLY A 30 2.49 -53.83 4.14
N PRO A 31 1.68 -54.68 3.48
CA PRO A 31 1.99 -55.22 2.16
C PRO A 31 1.64 -54.25 1.01
N ALA A 32 0.83 -53.21 1.25
CA ALA A 32 0.39 -52.30 0.22
C ALA A 32 1.47 -51.26 -0.13
N ARG A 33 1.58 -50.92 -1.42
CA ARG A 33 2.51 -49.92 -1.95
C ARG A 33 1.74 -48.82 -2.65
N TYR A 34 1.98 -47.58 -2.27
CA TYR A 34 1.34 -46.39 -2.84
C TYR A 34 2.41 -45.50 -3.46
N ARG A 35 2.19 -45.05 -4.68
CA ARG A 35 3.05 -44.05 -5.30
C ARG A 35 2.71 -42.68 -4.73
N VAL A 36 3.73 -41.92 -4.36
CA VAL A 36 3.61 -40.52 -3.96
C VAL A 36 3.60 -39.67 -5.22
N GLU A 37 2.57 -38.84 -5.34
CA GLU A 37 2.42 -37.82 -6.37
C GLU A 37 2.12 -36.49 -5.65
N ARG A 38 2.97 -35.49 -5.87
CA ARG A 38 2.77 -34.15 -5.35
C ARG A 38 1.65 -33.49 -6.16
N ASN A 39 0.79 -32.74 -5.47
CA ASN A 39 -0.20 -31.92 -6.14
C ASN A 39 0.48 -31.05 -7.22
N PRO A 40 -0.05 -30.99 -8.45
CA PRO A 40 0.53 -30.17 -9.50
C PRO A 40 0.30 -28.69 -9.17
N PRO A 41 1.15 -27.79 -9.70
CA PRO A 41 0.87 -26.36 -9.70
C PRO A 41 -0.54 -26.10 -10.25
N ALA A 42 -1.37 -25.31 -9.57
CA ALA A 42 -2.74 -25.07 -10.03
C ALA A 42 -3.18 -23.62 -9.76
N LEU A 43 -3.91 -23.05 -10.72
CA LEU A 43 -4.49 -21.71 -10.56
C LEU A 43 -5.83 -21.81 -9.83
N THR A 44 -5.89 -21.27 -8.62
CA THR A 44 -7.14 -21.11 -7.87
C THR A 44 -7.94 -19.92 -8.37
N GLU A 45 -7.26 -18.85 -8.80
CA GLU A 45 -7.90 -17.65 -9.36
C GLU A 45 -7.11 -17.08 -10.53
N LEU A 46 -7.82 -16.68 -11.58
CA LEU A 46 -7.28 -15.94 -12.71
C LEU A 46 -8.34 -14.95 -13.20
N ARG A 47 -8.10 -13.64 -13.02
CA ARG A 47 -9.07 -12.58 -13.33
C ARG A 47 -8.39 -11.36 -13.96
N LEU A 48 -9.02 -10.81 -14.99
CA LEU A 48 -8.63 -9.52 -15.57
C LEU A 48 -9.39 -8.35 -14.91
N PRO A 49 -8.80 -7.14 -14.86
CA PRO A 49 -9.51 -5.93 -14.48
C PRO A 49 -10.73 -5.68 -15.36
N ARG A 50 -11.76 -5.05 -14.80
CA ARG A 50 -12.99 -4.71 -15.54
C ARG A 50 -12.80 -3.61 -16.57
N SER A 51 -12.09 -2.55 -16.17
CA SER A 51 -11.73 -1.42 -17.04
C SER A 51 -10.29 -1.55 -17.52
N LEU A 52 -10.08 -1.34 -18.82
CA LEU A 52 -8.79 -1.41 -19.48
C LEU A 52 -8.54 -0.10 -20.23
N LEU A 53 -7.44 0.61 -19.92
CA LEU A 53 -7.09 1.86 -20.59
C LEU A 53 -5.80 1.72 -21.39
N ALA A 54 -5.78 2.25 -22.62
CA ALA A 54 -4.56 2.36 -23.42
C ALA A 54 -3.49 3.19 -22.69
N GLY A 55 -2.28 2.66 -22.58
CA GLY A 55 -1.16 3.26 -21.84
C GLY A 55 -1.12 2.93 -20.35
N PHE A 56 -2.06 2.14 -19.83
CA PHE A 56 -2.15 1.76 -18.41
C PHE A 56 -1.91 0.25 -18.23
N PRO A 57 -1.20 -0.17 -17.18
CA PRO A 57 -0.87 -1.57 -17.00
C PRO A 57 -2.11 -2.41 -16.63
N VAL A 58 -2.35 -3.47 -17.39
CA VAL A 58 -3.34 -4.50 -17.09
C VAL A 58 -2.67 -5.54 -16.19
N CYS A 59 -2.99 -5.47 -14.91
CA CYS A 59 -2.45 -6.35 -13.87
C CYS A 59 -3.47 -7.43 -13.49
N PRO A 60 -3.31 -8.68 -13.95
CA PRO A 60 -4.23 -9.76 -13.60
C PRO A 60 -4.09 -10.16 -12.14
N LYS A 61 -5.23 -10.48 -11.51
CA LYS A 61 -5.26 -11.21 -10.24
C LYS A 61 -4.99 -12.67 -10.51
N VAL A 62 -3.91 -13.18 -9.91
CA VAL A 62 -3.41 -14.55 -10.10
C VAL A 62 -3.19 -15.13 -8.71
N SER A 63 -4.01 -16.12 -8.36
CA SER A 63 -3.85 -16.90 -7.14
C SER A 63 -3.60 -18.35 -7.54
N ALA A 64 -2.63 -18.98 -6.89
CA ALA A 64 -2.23 -20.33 -7.23
C ALA A 64 -1.87 -21.14 -5.97
N GLU A 65 -2.02 -22.44 -6.06
CA GLU A 65 -1.57 -23.42 -5.08
C GLU A 65 -0.44 -24.26 -5.69
N PHE A 66 0.54 -24.63 -4.86
CA PHE A 66 1.75 -25.35 -5.31
C PHE A 66 2.45 -24.68 -6.49
N ALA A 67 2.28 -23.36 -6.63
CA ALA A 67 2.81 -22.54 -7.70
C ALA A 67 3.01 -21.12 -7.16
N ALA A 68 3.84 -20.32 -7.83
CA ALA A 68 3.98 -18.91 -7.50
C ALA A 68 3.87 -18.06 -8.78
N PRO A 69 3.20 -16.89 -8.76
CA PRO A 69 3.00 -16.08 -9.96
C PRO A 69 4.28 -15.76 -10.74
N GLN A 70 5.43 -15.59 -10.06
CA GLN A 70 6.72 -15.36 -10.70
C GLN A 70 7.26 -16.55 -11.52
N HIS A 71 6.74 -17.76 -11.28
CA HIS A 71 7.13 -18.99 -11.99
C HIS A 71 6.07 -19.43 -13.03
N CYS A 72 4.93 -18.73 -13.09
CA CYS A 72 3.90 -18.97 -14.08
C CYS A 72 4.32 -18.46 -15.47
N LEU A 73 3.80 -19.10 -16.52
CA LEU A 73 3.94 -18.62 -17.90
C LEU A 73 2.70 -17.83 -18.29
N PHE A 74 2.91 -16.65 -18.88
CA PHE A 74 1.84 -15.75 -19.31
C PHE A 74 1.93 -15.49 -20.81
N ARG A 75 0.80 -15.60 -21.50
CA ARG A 75 0.66 -15.23 -22.91
C ARG A 75 -0.57 -14.37 -23.09
N TRP A 76 -0.39 -13.24 -23.77
CA TRP A 76 -1.46 -12.29 -24.06
C TRP A 76 -1.94 -12.43 -25.49
N PHE A 77 -3.23 -12.25 -25.68
CA PHE A 77 -3.88 -12.25 -26.97
C PHE A 77 -4.77 -11.02 -27.08
N ARG A 78 -4.95 -10.55 -28.30
CA ARG A 78 -5.90 -9.49 -28.66
C ARG A 78 -6.95 -10.04 -29.60
N GLU A 79 -8.14 -9.49 -29.50
CA GLU A 79 -9.22 -9.76 -30.43
C GLU A 79 -8.81 -9.35 -31.86
N GLN A 80 -9.11 -10.20 -32.82
CA GLN A 80 -9.02 -9.91 -34.23
C GLN A 80 -10.43 -9.81 -34.77
N ARG A 81 -10.81 -8.65 -35.32
CA ARG A 81 -12.10 -8.48 -35.99
C ARG A 81 -11.95 -9.01 -37.43
N PRO A 82 -12.54 -10.16 -37.78
CA PRO A 82 -12.51 -10.62 -39.17
C PRO A 82 -13.35 -9.68 -40.05
N ALA A 83 -12.86 -9.41 -41.26
CA ALA A 83 -13.67 -8.78 -42.28
C ALA A 83 -14.78 -9.78 -42.69
N GLY A 84 -16.03 -9.52 -42.30
CA GLY A 84 -17.18 -10.30 -42.77
C GLY A 84 -17.94 -11.15 -41.74
N GLY A 85 -17.79 -10.93 -40.44
CA GLY A 85 -18.70 -11.53 -39.43
C GLY A 85 -18.45 -13.00 -39.09
N ALA A 86 -17.22 -13.50 -39.30
CA ALA A 86 -16.81 -14.81 -38.80
C ALA A 86 -16.59 -14.80 -37.27
N ASP A 87 -16.53 -16.01 -36.67
CA ASP A 87 -16.29 -16.25 -35.24
C ASP A 87 -15.09 -15.46 -34.69
N GLU A 88 -15.15 -15.12 -33.40
CA GLU A 88 -14.13 -14.37 -32.68
C GLU A 88 -12.76 -15.05 -32.79
N ALA A 89 -11.82 -14.38 -33.45
CA ALA A 89 -10.46 -14.86 -33.61
C ALA A 89 -9.51 -14.13 -32.64
N TRP A 90 -8.58 -14.87 -32.03
CA TRP A 90 -7.57 -14.33 -31.11
C TRP A 90 -6.18 -14.38 -31.73
N VAL A 91 -5.45 -13.28 -31.70
CA VAL A 91 -4.06 -13.20 -32.18
C VAL A 91 -3.14 -12.97 -31.00
N GLU A 92 -2.07 -13.77 -30.90
CA GLU A 92 -1.06 -13.61 -29.86
C GLU A 92 -0.41 -12.23 -29.95
N ALA A 93 -0.42 -11.51 -28.83
CA ALA A 93 0.22 -10.21 -28.72
C ALA A 93 1.73 -10.41 -28.49
N ALA A 94 2.54 -9.51 -29.05
CA ALA A 94 4.00 -9.49 -28.84
C ALA A 94 4.34 -8.95 -27.43
N ALA A 95 3.81 -9.58 -26.38
CA ALA A 95 4.07 -9.25 -25.00
C ALA A 95 4.29 -10.51 -24.17
N ALA A 96 5.37 -10.49 -23.40
CA ALA A 96 5.73 -11.56 -22.48
C ALA A 96 5.59 -11.05 -21.04
N GLY A 97 5.16 -11.93 -20.15
CA GLY A 97 5.06 -11.65 -18.72
C GLY A 97 3.65 -11.37 -18.23
N ARG A 98 3.54 -11.18 -16.91
CA ARG A 98 2.27 -11.10 -16.20
C ARG A 98 1.46 -9.84 -16.55
N VAL A 99 2.13 -8.71 -16.75
CA VAL A 99 1.49 -7.41 -17.00
C VAL A 99 1.51 -7.09 -18.48
N PHE A 100 0.42 -6.53 -18.98
CA PHE A 100 0.32 -6.04 -20.35
C PHE A 100 -0.15 -4.60 -20.39
N THR A 101 0.54 -3.74 -21.13
CA THR A 101 0.15 -2.34 -21.31
C THR A 101 -0.36 -2.15 -22.74
N PRO A 102 -1.68 -2.08 -22.97
CA PRO A 102 -2.23 -1.92 -24.30
C PRO A 102 -1.86 -0.55 -24.88
N SER A 103 -1.57 -0.51 -26.19
CA SER A 103 -1.35 0.75 -26.91
C SER A 103 -2.65 1.31 -27.47
N ASN A 104 -2.61 2.54 -27.99
CA ASN A 104 -3.77 3.16 -28.67
C ASN A 104 -4.27 2.33 -29.87
N ALA A 105 -3.42 1.51 -30.49
CA ALA A 105 -3.82 0.63 -31.59
C ALA A 105 -4.75 -0.53 -31.16
N LEU A 106 -4.89 -0.76 -29.85
CA LEU A 106 -5.76 -1.80 -29.29
C LEU A 106 -7.09 -1.25 -28.78
N VAL A 107 -7.33 0.06 -28.84
CA VAL A 107 -8.60 0.66 -28.42
C VAL A 107 -9.75 0.04 -29.23
N GLY A 108 -10.80 -0.37 -28.52
CA GLY A 108 -11.95 -1.08 -29.08
C GLY A 108 -11.80 -2.59 -29.20
N LEU A 109 -10.64 -3.17 -28.87
CA LEU A 109 -10.40 -4.61 -28.90
C LEU A 109 -10.43 -5.22 -27.49
N ARG A 110 -10.98 -6.43 -27.35
CA ARG A 110 -10.83 -7.21 -26.11
C ARG A 110 -9.45 -7.87 -26.00
N LEU A 111 -9.08 -8.22 -24.77
CA LEU A 111 -7.84 -8.92 -24.44
C LEU A 111 -8.16 -10.30 -23.87
N LYS A 112 -7.25 -11.26 -24.10
CA LYS A 112 -7.28 -12.57 -23.44
C LYS A 112 -5.92 -12.89 -22.87
N LEU A 113 -5.92 -13.45 -21.66
CA LEU A 113 -4.72 -13.92 -20.98
C LEU A 113 -4.78 -15.44 -20.83
N ARG A 114 -3.73 -16.13 -21.27
CA ARG A 114 -3.47 -17.53 -20.94
C ARG A 114 -2.38 -17.61 -19.88
N CYS A 115 -2.66 -18.26 -18.77
CA CYS A 115 -1.71 -18.49 -17.68
C CYS A 115 -1.51 -19.99 -17.46
N THR A 116 -0.25 -20.42 -17.40
CA THR A 116 0.15 -21.78 -17.02
C THR A 116 0.86 -21.72 -15.67
N PRO A 117 0.29 -22.28 -14.59
CA PRO A 117 0.90 -22.23 -13.26
C PRO A 117 2.19 -23.05 -13.21
N GLY A 118 3.23 -22.53 -12.55
CA GLY A 118 4.50 -23.22 -12.36
C GLY A 118 5.08 -23.02 -10.95
N ASP A 119 5.92 -23.96 -10.51
CA ASP A 119 6.52 -23.97 -9.16
C ASP A 119 7.99 -23.56 -9.11
N GLY A 120 8.61 -23.30 -10.26
CA GLY A 120 10.04 -22.97 -10.36
C GLY A 120 10.95 -24.18 -10.60
N GLU A 121 10.44 -25.41 -10.47
CA GLU A 121 11.15 -26.68 -10.75
C GLU A 121 10.84 -27.21 -12.16
N GLN A 122 10.45 -26.33 -13.09
CA GLN A 122 9.95 -26.67 -14.43
C GLN A 122 8.73 -27.62 -14.42
N ARG A 123 8.03 -27.73 -13.30
CA ARG A 123 6.73 -28.41 -13.24
C ARG A 123 5.66 -27.38 -13.54
N TYR A 124 4.73 -27.76 -14.42
CA TYR A 124 3.64 -26.91 -14.85
C TYR A 124 2.31 -27.64 -14.71
N GLY A 125 1.31 -26.89 -14.27
CA GLY A 125 -0.06 -27.36 -14.24
C GLY A 125 -0.85 -27.10 -15.52
N PRO A 126 -2.16 -27.43 -15.51
CA PRO A 126 -3.05 -27.12 -16.61
C PRO A 126 -3.18 -25.60 -16.78
N ALA A 127 -3.08 -25.15 -18.03
CA ALA A 127 -3.27 -23.73 -18.37
C ALA A 127 -4.74 -23.33 -18.21
N ARG A 128 -4.99 -22.07 -17.83
CA ARG A 128 -6.31 -21.44 -17.87
C ARG A 128 -6.27 -20.19 -18.73
N GLU A 129 -7.39 -19.87 -19.36
CA GLU A 129 -7.59 -18.66 -20.13
C GLU A 129 -8.67 -17.79 -19.50
N VAL A 130 -8.54 -16.47 -19.62
CA VAL A 130 -9.54 -15.49 -19.21
C VAL A 130 -9.59 -14.35 -20.22
N GLU A 131 -10.79 -13.91 -20.57
CA GLU A 131 -11.05 -12.81 -21.49
C GLU A 131 -11.49 -11.56 -20.72
N SER A 132 -11.19 -10.38 -21.26
CA SER A 132 -11.65 -9.12 -20.69
C SER A 132 -13.16 -8.97 -20.85
N SER A 133 -13.82 -8.41 -19.84
CA SER A 133 -15.27 -8.15 -19.87
C SER A 133 -15.67 -7.07 -20.88
N GLY A 134 -14.74 -6.17 -21.22
CA GLY A 134 -14.93 -5.10 -22.18
C GLY A 134 -13.67 -4.86 -23.03
N PRO A 135 -13.77 -4.02 -24.07
CA PRO A 135 -12.64 -3.64 -24.90
C PRO A 135 -11.69 -2.69 -24.14
N VAL A 136 -10.49 -2.51 -24.68
CA VAL A 136 -9.59 -1.42 -24.27
C VAL A 136 -10.21 -0.07 -24.64
N GLU A 137 -10.24 0.86 -23.69
CA GLU A 137 -10.70 2.22 -23.85
C GLU A 137 -9.51 3.20 -23.98
N ALA A 138 -9.77 4.42 -24.46
CA ALA A 138 -8.76 5.46 -24.51
C ALA A 138 -8.41 5.94 -23.09
N GLY A 139 -7.13 6.14 -22.79
CA GLY A 139 -6.70 6.77 -21.54
C GLY A 139 -6.92 8.30 -21.52
N PRO A 140 -6.76 8.97 -20.37
CA PRO A 140 -6.94 10.42 -20.21
C PRO A 140 -5.97 11.33 -20.99
N GLY A 141 -5.02 10.78 -21.74
CA GLY A 141 -3.88 11.55 -22.22
C GLY A 141 -2.85 11.71 -21.11
N ALA A 142 -2.52 12.95 -20.75
CA ALA A 142 -1.52 13.25 -19.73
C ALA A 142 -2.09 13.10 -18.31
N CYS A 143 -1.34 12.44 -17.45
CA CYS A 143 -1.58 12.39 -16.01
C CYS A 143 -0.53 13.20 -15.26
N THR A 144 -0.93 13.78 -14.13
CA THR A 144 -0.07 14.56 -13.22
C THR A 144 1.19 13.82 -12.74
N PHE A 145 1.17 12.48 -12.74
CA PHE A 145 2.32 11.65 -12.37
C PHE A 145 3.26 11.32 -13.53
N ASP A 146 2.92 11.61 -14.79
CA ASP A 146 3.73 11.24 -15.95
C ASP A 146 5.09 11.96 -15.93
N THR A 147 5.12 13.26 -15.60
CA THR A 147 6.37 14.03 -15.42
C THR A 147 7.17 13.53 -14.21
N ARG A 148 6.48 13.07 -13.15
CA ARG A 148 7.10 12.54 -11.93
C ARG A 148 7.78 11.19 -12.18
N HIS A 149 7.24 10.39 -13.10
CA HIS A 149 7.86 9.13 -13.55
C HIS A 149 9.22 9.33 -14.23
N LEU A 150 9.53 10.53 -14.72
CA LEU A 150 10.85 10.84 -15.27
C LEU A 150 11.97 10.77 -14.21
N TYR A 151 11.65 11.04 -12.94
CA TYR A 151 12.57 10.98 -11.80
C TYR A 151 12.70 9.57 -11.21
N THR A 152 11.78 8.67 -11.56
CA THR A 152 11.59 7.39 -10.88
C THR A 152 11.67 6.18 -11.81
N ARG A 153 12.31 6.36 -12.97
CA ARG A 153 12.47 5.35 -14.05
C ARG A 153 13.07 4.01 -13.62
N LYS A 154 13.80 3.99 -12.51
CA LYS A 154 14.50 2.81 -12.00
C LYS A 154 14.32 2.72 -10.49
N VAL A 155 14.37 1.49 -10.00
CA VAL A 155 14.51 1.16 -8.58
C VAL A 155 15.80 1.79 -8.04
N CYS A 156 15.77 2.34 -6.84
CA CYS A 156 16.94 2.96 -6.22
C CYS A 156 18.02 1.92 -5.90
N GLY A 157 19.28 2.37 -5.94
CA GLY A 157 20.44 1.53 -5.67
C GLY A 157 20.48 0.92 -4.27
N GLN A 158 21.45 0.04 -4.06
CA GLN A 158 21.74 -0.51 -2.73
C GLN A 158 22.08 0.62 -1.76
N GLY A 159 21.51 0.59 -0.55
CA GLY A 159 21.73 1.63 0.45
C GLY A 159 20.90 2.91 0.29
N SER A 160 19.97 2.97 -0.67
CA SER A 160 18.91 3.98 -0.72
C SER A 160 17.53 3.32 -0.57
N VAL A 161 16.52 4.09 -0.19
CA VAL A 161 15.12 3.66 -0.03
C VAL A 161 14.22 4.71 -0.65
N ARG A 162 13.52 4.39 -1.75
CA ARG A 162 12.44 5.25 -2.25
C ARG A 162 11.17 5.00 -1.46
N ALA A 163 10.75 6.00 -0.69
CA ALA A 163 9.55 5.96 0.12
C ALA A 163 8.42 6.77 -0.54
N VAL A 164 7.20 6.25 -0.46
CA VAL A 164 5.96 6.89 -0.89
C VAL A 164 4.97 6.94 0.27
N THR A 165 4.30 8.08 0.48
CA THR A 165 3.05 8.14 1.25
C THR A 165 1.93 8.71 0.39
N TYR A 166 0.73 8.13 0.45
CA TYR A 166 -0.38 8.56 -0.38
C TYR A 166 -1.75 8.15 0.18
N ASN A 167 -2.60 9.11 0.50
CA ASN A 167 -4.03 8.90 0.68
C ASN A 167 -4.67 8.72 -0.72
N ILE A 168 -5.26 7.55 -0.97
CA ILE A 168 -5.74 7.18 -2.32
C ILE A 168 -7.24 7.38 -2.53
N LEU A 169 -7.91 8.09 -1.61
CA LEU A 169 -9.34 8.37 -1.62
C LEU A 169 -10.20 7.10 -1.68
N ALA A 170 -10.76 6.71 -0.53
CA ALA A 170 -11.53 5.48 -0.44
C ALA A 170 -12.82 5.58 -1.27
N ASP A 171 -13.14 4.51 -1.98
CA ASP A 171 -14.36 4.45 -2.78
C ASP A 171 -15.62 4.57 -1.93
N THR A 172 -15.58 4.01 -0.71
CA THR A 172 -16.66 4.17 0.28
C THR A 172 -17.04 5.63 0.53
N TYR A 173 -16.12 6.58 0.35
CA TYR A 173 -16.38 8.02 0.44
C TYR A 173 -16.70 8.63 -0.93
N ALA A 174 -15.87 8.36 -1.94
CA ALA A 174 -15.98 8.98 -3.27
C ALA A 174 -17.28 8.64 -4.02
N GLN A 175 -17.85 7.43 -3.83
CA GLN A 175 -19.04 6.99 -4.56
C GLN A 175 -20.35 7.68 -4.12
N THR A 176 -20.32 8.39 -2.98
CA THR A 176 -21.52 9.02 -2.41
C THR A 176 -22.05 10.16 -3.29
N GLU A 177 -23.38 10.33 -3.35
CA GLU A 177 -24.00 11.45 -4.07
C GLU A 177 -23.49 12.80 -3.55
N PHE A 178 -23.30 12.91 -2.23
CA PHE A 178 -22.72 14.08 -1.59
C PHE A 178 -21.31 14.37 -2.10
N SER A 179 -20.44 13.36 -2.21
CA SER A 179 -19.10 13.57 -2.76
C SER A 179 -19.14 14.04 -4.21
N ARG A 180 -19.99 13.45 -5.06
CA ARG A 180 -20.09 13.81 -6.47
C ARG A 180 -20.67 15.20 -6.71
N THR A 181 -21.59 15.65 -5.86
CA THR A 181 -22.34 16.90 -6.07
C THR A 181 -21.88 18.07 -5.21
N VAL A 182 -21.19 17.81 -4.10
CA VAL A 182 -20.77 18.83 -3.13
C VAL A 182 -19.25 18.90 -2.99
N LEU A 183 -18.56 17.78 -2.77
CA LEU A 183 -17.10 17.77 -2.57
C LEU A 183 -16.32 17.89 -3.88
N TYR A 184 -16.78 17.17 -4.91
CA TYR A 184 -16.11 17.01 -6.20
C TYR A 184 -17.00 17.36 -7.41
N PRO A 185 -17.82 18.44 -7.40
CA PRO A 185 -18.73 18.77 -8.51
C PRO A 185 -18.00 19.13 -9.82
N TYR A 186 -16.70 19.44 -9.72
CA TYR A 186 -15.82 19.73 -10.85
C TYR A 186 -15.22 18.49 -11.50
N CYS A 187 -15.18 17.36 -10.79
CA CYS A 187 -14.59 16.13 -11.32
C CYS A 187 -15.58 15.45 -12.27
N ALA A 188 -15.08 14.99 -13.43
CA ALA A 188 -15.90 14.23 -14.36
C ALA A 188 -16.44 12.97 -13.65
N PRO A 189 -17.76 12.67 -13.70
CA PRO A 189 -18.33 11.57 -12.93
C PRO A 189 -17.67 10.21 -13.16
N TYR A 190 -17.24 9.92 -14.38
CA TYR A 190 -16.54 8.67 -14.70
C TYR A 190 -15.15 8.58 -14.08
N ALA A 191 -14.50 9.72 -13.79
CA ALA A 191 -13.17 9.77 -13.20
C ALA A 191 -13.18 9.57 -11.68
N LEU A 192 -14.35 9.70 -11.05
CA LEU A 192 -14.55 9.32 -9.63
C LEU A 192 -14.77 7.81 -9.45
N GLU A 193 -15.21 7.10 -10.50
CA GLU A 193 -15.46 5.66 -10.44
C GLU A 193 -14.20 4.89 -10.06
N VAL A 194 -14.33 3.94 -9.14
CA VAL A 194 -13.20 3.16 -8.61
C VAL A 194 -12.38 2.50 -9.71
N ASP A 195 -13.01 1.88 -10.71
CA ASP A 195 -12.29 1.18 -11.79
C ASP A 195 -11.39 2.13 -12.59
N TYR A 196 -11.80 3.40 -12.77
CA TYR A 196 -11.00 4.42 -13.42
C TYR A 196 -9.83 4.86 -12.55
N ARG A 197 -10.12 5.27 -11.31
CA ARG A 197 -9.09 5.71 -10.34
C ARG A 197 -8.04 4.62 -10.11
N GLN A 198 -8.47 3.37 -9.99
CA GLN A 198 -7.58 2.23 -9.83
C GLN A 198 -6.65 2.02 -11.03
N ASN A 199 -7.09 2.27 -12.27
CA ASN A 199 -6.19 2.24 -13.42
C ASN A 199 -5.08 3.28 -13.31
N LEU A 200 -5.42 4.52 -12.95
CA LEU A 200 -4.46 5.59 -12.72
C LEU A 200 -3.52 5.26 -11.57
N LEU A 201 -4.04 4.85 -10.41
CA LEU A 201 -3.25 4.48 -9.22
C LEU A 201 -2.24 3.35 -9.52
N LYS A 202 -2.64 2.31 -10.27
CA LYS A 202 -1.74 1.23 -10.66
C LYS A 202 -0.59 1.74 -11.54
N LYS A 203 -0.87 2.59 -12.53
CA LYS A 203 0.16 3.20 -13.39
C LYS A 203 1.07 4.10 -12.55
N GLU A 204 0.47 4.94 -11.72
CA GLU A 204 1.14 5.89 -10.85
C GLU A 204 2.13 5.20 -9.91
N LEU A 205 1.65 4.27 -9.08
CA LEU A 205 2.46 3.59 -8.06
C LEU A 205 3.52 2.66 -8.67
N ALA A 206 3.18 1.94 -9.75
CA ALA A 206 4.15 1.09 -10.44
C ALA A 206 5.28 1.91 -11.08
N GLY A 207 4.94 3.05 -11.69
CA GLY A 207 5.92 3.93 -12.34
C GLY A 207 6.90 4.59 -11.38
N TYR A 208 6.55 4.71 -10.10
CA TYR A 208 7.46 5.24 -9.08
C TYR A 208 8.64 4.30 -8.76
N SER A 209 8.58 3.02 -9.14
CA SER A 209 9.63 2.04 -8.83
C SER A 209 10.05 2.07 -7.36
N ALA A 210 9.09 2.30 -6.46
CA ALA A 210 9.34 2.55 -5.04
C ALA A 210 9.81 1.29 -4.31
N ASP A 211 10.48 1.50 -3.18
CA ASP A 211 10.95 0.42 -2.29
C ASP A 211 10.00 0.23 -1.11
N LEU A 212 9.35 1.32 -0.70
CA LEU A 212 8.39 1.39 0.38
C LEU A 212 7.21 2.28 -0.03
N ILE A 213 5.98 1.79 0.12
CA ILE A 213 4.76 2.55 -0.18
C ILE A 213 3.80 2.43 1.00
N CYS A 214 3.48 3.53 1.64
CA CYS A 214 2.48 3.63 2.69
C CYS A 214 1.23 4.32 2.15
N LEU A 215 0.09 3.65 2.21
CA LEU A 215 -1.17 4.14 1.67
C LEU A 215 -2.20 4.30 2.79
N GLN A 216 -3.04 5.32 2.65
CA GLN A 216 -4.21 5.58 3.48
C GLN A 216 -5.47 5.51 2.62
N GLU A 217 -6.64 5.31 3.25
CA GLU A 217 -7.92 5.21 2.53
C GLU A 217 -7.99 4.06 1.52
N VAL A 218 -7.43 2.93 1.91
CA VAL A 218 -7.43 1.73 1.07
C VAL A 218 -8.65 0.87 1.41
N ASP A 219 -9.66 0.82 0.54
CA ASP A 219 -10.75 -0.14 0.68
C ASP A 219 -10.22 -1.58 0.68
N LYS A 220 -10.83 -2.47 1.47
CA LYS A 220 -10.40 -3.88 1.53
C LYS A 220 -10.41 -4.57 0.16
N SER A 221 -11.41 -4.28 -0.67
CA SER A 221 -11.49 -4.80 -2.04
C SER A 221 -10.40 -4.22 -2.92
N VAL A 222 -10.13 -2.91 -2.83
CA VAL A 222 -9.04 -2.24 -3.55
C VAL A 222 -7.69 -2.88 -3.21
N PHE A 223 -7.42 -3.16 -1.93
CA PHE A 223 -6.19 -3.84 -1.52
C PHE A 223 -6.06 -5.23 -2.18
N VAL A 224 -7.07 -6.09 -2.00
CA VAL A 224 -7.01 -7.50 -2.41
C VAL A 224 -7.10 -7.68 -3.93
N ASP A 225 -7.96 -6.91 -4.60
CA ASP A 225 -8.31 -7.13 -6.01
C ASP A 225 -7.56 -6.22 -6.98
N SER A 226 -6.99 -5.10 -6.53
CA SER A 226 -6.30 -4.13 -7.40
C SER A 226 -4.83 -3.95 -7.01
N LEU A 227 -4.54 -3.47 -5.79
CA LEU A 227 -3.20 -3.07 -5.39
C LEU A 227 -2.25 -4.24 -5.22
N VAL A 228 -2.67 -5.32 -4.53
CA VAL A 228 -1.85 -6.52 -4.36
C VAL A 228 -1.49 -7.13 -5.72
N PRO A 229 -2.45 -7.43 -6.64
CA PRO A 229 -2.10 -7.96 -7.95
C PRO A 229 -1.17 -7.07 -8.77
N ALA A 230 -1.36 -5.75 -8.69
CA ALA A 230 -0.54 -4.79 -9.42
C ALA A 230 0.88 -4.72 -8.84
N LEU A 231 1.03 -4.37 -7.57
CA LEU A 231 2.33 -4.11 -6.97
C LEU A 231 3.16 -5.40 -6.78
N ASP A 232 2.50 -6.54 -6.59
CA ASP A 232 3.15 -7.86 -6.61
C ASP A 232 3.83 -8.14 -7.96
N ALA A 233 3.18 -7.78 -9.07
CA ALA A 233 3.77 -7.93 -10.40
C ALA A 233 4.99 -7.02 -10.63
N PHE A 234 5.16 -5.98 -9.81
CA PHE A 234 6.33 -5.09 -9.80
C PHE A 234 7.30 -5.37 -8.63
N GLY A 235 7.14 -6.51 -7.95
CA GLY A 235 8.07 -7.02 -6.94
C GLY A 235 7.84 -6.53 -5.50
N LEU A 236 6.71 -5.89 -5.21
CA LEU A 236 6.36 -5.47 -3.87
C LEU A 236 5.37 -6.42 -3.20
N GLU A 237 5.54 -6.62 -1.90
CA GLU A 237 4.62 -7.36 -1.05
C GLU A 237 3.86 -6.38 -0.15
N GLY A 238 2.57 -6.63 0.09
CA GLY A 238 1.68 -5.71 0.80
C GLY A 238 1.14 -6.25 2.11
N LEU A 239 1.02 -5.36 3.10
CA LEU A 239 0.41 -5.58 4.40
C LEU A 239 -0.79 -4.65 4.56
N PHE A 240 -1.89 -5.13 5.14
CA PHE A 240 -3.12 -4.35 5.28
C PHE A 240 -3.64 -4.36 6.71
N LYS A 241 -4.00 -3.17 7.21
CA LYS A 241 -4.67 -2.96 8.49
C LYS A 241 -5.95 -2.16 8.26
N ILE A 242 -7.09 -2.80 8.43
CA ILE A 242 -8.39 -2.13 8.34
C ILE A 242 -8.61 -1.24 9.57
N LYS A 243 -9.25 -0.08 9.39
CA LYS A 243 -9.77 0.71 10.51
C LYS A 243 -11.05 0.06 11.02
N GLU A 244 -11.17 -0.07 12.34
CA GLU A 244 -12.36 -0.70 12.91
C GLU A 244 -13.63 0.09 12.58
N LYS A 245 -14.74 -0.60 12.37
CA LYS A 245 -16.05 0.02 12.04
C LYS A 245 -16.04 0.83 10.73
N GLN A 246 -14.99 0.72 9.91
CA GLN A 246 -14.88 1.35 8.59
C GLN A 246 -14.61 0.28 7.53
N HIS A 247 -14.72 0.68 6.25
CA HIS A 247 -14.53 -0.20 5.10
C HIS A 247 -13.15 -0.05 4.44
N GLU A 248 -12.37 0.93 4.90
CA GLU A 248 -11.02 1.24 4.44
C GLU A 248 -9.99 1.15 5.56
N GLY A 249 -8.72 1.21 5.20
CA GLY A 249 -7.65 1.30 6.17
C GLY A 249 -6.31 1.64 5.54
N LEU A 250 -5.26 1.09 6.14
CA LEU A 250 -3.87 1.40 5.83
C LEU A 250 -3.24 0.21 5.10
N ALA A 251 -2.39 0.52 4.12
CA ALA A 251 -1.54 -0.49 3.50
C ALA A 251 -0.07 -0.06 3.52
N THR A 252 0.82 -1.02 3.73
CA THR A 252 2.27 -0.82 3.58
C THR A 252 2.78 -1.88 2.61
N PHE A 253 3.38 -1.44 1.51
CA PHE A 253 4.05 -2.30 0.55
C PHE A 253 5.56 -2.12 0.64
N TYR A 254 6.30 -3.22 0.58
CA TYR A 254 7.76 -3.23 0.60
C TYR A 254 8.32 -4.09 -0.53
N ARG A 255 9.43 -3.67 -1.12
CA ARG A 255 10.06 -4.38 -2.24
C ARG A 255 10.84 -5.60 -1.76
N ARG A 256 10.48 -6.79 -2.25
CA ARG A 256 11.00 -8.08 -1.76
C ARG A 256 12.49 -8.32 -2.03
N ASP A 257 13.04 -7.70 -3.06
CA ASP A 257 14.48 -7.83 -3.36
C ASP A 257 15.36 -6.93 -2.46
N LYS A 258 14.76 -5.98 -1.72
CA LYS A 258 15.46 -5.08 -0.79
C LYS A 258 15.11 -5.31 0.67
N PHE A 259 13.90 -5.78 0.94
CA PHE A 259 13.38 -5.96 2.31
C PHE A 259 12.66 -7.29 2.50
N SER A 260 12.82 -7.85 3.69
CA SER A 260 11.96 -8.89 4.26
C SER A 260 11.23 -8.35 5.49
N LEU A 261 10.00 -8.79 5.70
CA LEU A 261 9.25 -8.48 6.92
C LEU A 261 9.76 -9.34 8.08
N LEU A 262 10.12 -8.70 9.20
CA LEU A 262 10.46 -9.38 10.45
C LEU A 262 9.26 -9.52 11.40
N SER A 263 8.47 -8.46 11.56
CA SER A 263 7.33 -8.44 12.49
C SER A 263 6.39 -7.27 12.22
N GLN A 264 5.12 -7.43 12.61
CA GLN A 264 4.10 -6.38 12.58
C GLN A 264 3.63 -6.05 14.01
N HIS A 265 3.31 -4.77 14.25
CA HIS A 265 2.94 -4.24 15.56
C HIS A 265 1.79 -3.23 15.43
N ASP A 266 0.76 -3.57 14.66
CA ASP A 266 -0.35 -2.67 14.37
C ASP A 266 -1.27 -2.49 15.59
N ILE A 267 -1.72 -1.26 15.85
CA ILE A 267 -2.62 -0.93 16.98
C ILE A 267 -3.81 -0.08 16.53
N ALA A 268 -4.94 -0.21 17.23
CA ALA A 268 -5.98 0.83 17.23
C ALA A 268 -5.69 1.80 18.37
N PHE A 269 -5.69 3.11 18.11
CA PHE A 269 -5.26 4.08 19.13
C PHE A 269 -6.13 4.05 20.38
N SER A 270 -7.44 3.88 20.22
CA SER A 270 -8.41 3.83 21.31
C SER A 270 -8.22 2.60 22.19
N GLU A 271 -7.94 1.44 21.58
CA GLU A 271 -7.67 0.20 22.32
C GLU A 271 -6.34 0.26 23.05
N ALA A 272 -5.27 0.69 22.37
CA ALA A 272 -3.94 0.79 22.96
C ALA A 272 -3.93 1.76 24.15
N LEU A 273 -4.55 2.94 24.00
CA LEU A 273 -4.61 3.95 25.07
C LEU A 273 -5.22 3.42 26.37
N LEU A 274 -6.24 2.56 26.28
CA LEU A 274 -6.90 1.98 27.47
C LEU A 274 -6.27 0.68 27.95
N GLY A 275 -5.89 -0.18 27.02
CA GLY A 275 -5.57 -1.58 27.29
C GLY A 275 -4.09 -1.84 27.56
N GLU A 276 -3.19 -0.98 27.09
CA GLU A 276 -1.76 -1.24 27.16
C GLU A 276 -1.07 -0.45 28.28
N PRO A 277 -0.29 -1.12 29.16
CA PRO A 277 0.47 -0.44 30.21
C PRO A 277 1.41 0.65 29.69
N LEU A 278 1.86 0.53 28.44
CA LEU A 278 2.72 1.51 27.76
C LEU A 278 2.12 2.93 27.72
N HIS A 279 0.79 3.03 27.68
CA HIS A 279 0.09 4.30 27.54
C HIS A 279 -0.57 4.77 28.85
N LYS A 280 -0.28 4.11 29.98
CA LYS A 280 -0.92 4.38 31.26
C LYS A 280 -0.77 5.83 31.72
N GLU A 281 0.42 6.42 31.60
CA GLU A 281 0.64 7.81 32.01
C GLU A 281 -0.23 8.79 31.23
N LEU A 282 -0.30 8.62 29.89
CA LEU A 282 -1.14 9.44 29.03
C LEU A 282 -2.63 9.22 29.33
N CYS A 283 -3.05 7.98 29.57
CA CYS A 283 -4.41 7.65 29.94
C CYS A 283 -4.81 8.29 31.28
N ASP A 284 -3.94 8.24 32.30
CA ASP A 284 -4.18 8.84 33.61
C ASP A 284 -4.25 10.37 33.51
N GLN A 285 -3.41 11.01 32.67
CA GLN A 285 -3.49 12.44 32.40
C GLN A 285 -4.81 12.84 31.70
N LEU A 286 -5.25 12.05 30.72
CA LEU A 286 -6.46 12.29 29.94
C LEU A 286 -7.74 12.00 30.73
N ALA A 287 -7.69 11.12 31.73
CA ALA A 287 -8.83 10.83 32.62
C ALA A 287 -9.33 12.07 33.41
N ARG A 288 -8.51 13.12 33.50
CA ARG A 288 -8.91 14.44 34.04
C ARG A 288 -9.86 15.19 33.11
N TYR A 289 -9.99 14.77 31.86
CA TYR A 289 -10.77 15.38 30.78
C TYR A 289 -11.74 14.34 30.18
N PRO A 290 -12.76 13.89 30.92
CA PRO A 290 -13.58 12.74 30.55
C PRO A 290 -14.30 12.90 29.20
N LEU A 291 -14.72 14.12 28.84
CA LEU A 291 -15.35 14.39 27.55
C LEU A 291 -14.39 14.13 26.37
N VAL A 292 -13.15 14.61 26.48
CA VAL A 292 -12.14 14.40 25.44
C VAL A 292 -11.70 12.94 25.41
N GLN A 293 -11.54 12.32 26.59
CA GLN A 293 -11.25 10.90 26.70
C GLN A 293 -12.29 10.08 25.93
N GLU A 294 -13.58 10.28 26.20
CA GLU A 294 -14.66 9.59 25.49
C GLU A 294 -14.56 9.78 23.97
N LYS A 295 -14.33 11.01 23.51
CA LYS A 295 -14.19 11.29 22.07
C LYS A 295 -13.00 10.59 21.44
N VAL A 296 -11.85 10.54 22.09
CA VAL A 296 -10.66 9.81 21.62
C VAL A 296 -10.98 8.33 21.50
N LEU A 297 -11.63 7.75 22.50
CA LEU A 297 -11.97 6.31 22.54
C LEU A 297 -13.03 5.91 21.50
N GLN A 298 -13.87 6.85 21.08
CA GLN A 298 -14.80 6.67 19.98
C GLN A 298 -14.14 6.77 18.59
N ARG A 299 -12.85 7.11 18.48
CA ARG A 299 -12.14 7.13 17.19
C ARG A 299 -11.67 5.73 16.83
N SER A 300 -11.72 5.44 15.53
CA SER A 300 -11.30 4.18 14.92
C SER A 300 -9.97 4.28 14.16
N SER A 301 -9.27 5.41 14.28
CA SER A 301 -7.94 5.57 13.68
C SER A 301 -6.98 4.52 14.23
N VAL A 302 -6.14 3.99 13.34
CA VAL A 302 -5.19 2.91 13.62
C VAL A 302 -3.79 3.36 13.23
N LEU A 303 -2.79 2.68 13.78
CA LEU A 303 -1.39 2.77 13.37
C LEU A 303 -0.97 1.40 12.82
N GLN A 304 -0.41 1.39 11.62
CA GLN A 304 0.25 0.23 11.07
C GLN A 304 1.75 0.35 11.31
N VAL A 305 2.39 -0.68 11.86
CA VAL A 305 3.84 -0.70 12.14
C VAL A 305 4.44 -2.00 11.66
N SER A 306 5.45 -1.90 10.80
CA SER A 306 6.17 -3.04 10.22
C SER A 306 7.66 -2.86 10.42
N VAL A 307 8.32 -3.90 10.94
CA VAL A 307 9.79 -3.93 11.03
C VAL A 307 10.33 -4.71 9.84
N LEU A 308 11.09 -4.02 8.99
CA LEU A 308 11.68 -4.56 7.78
C LEU A 308 13.19 -4.76 7.98
N GLN A 309 13.74 -5.85 7.46
CA GLN A 309 15.18 -6.10 7.41
C GLN A 309 15.68 -5.99 5.97
N SER A 310 16.84 -5.38 5.76
CA SER A 310 17.43 -5.39 4.43
C SER A 310 17.88 -6.80 4.04
N THR A 311 17.56 -7.21 2.82
CA THR A 311 18.00 -8.48 2.21
C THR A 311 19.48 -8.47 1.86
N THR A 312 20.08 -7.28 1.71
CA THR A 312 21.49 -7.12 1.32
C THR A 312 22.41 -6.81 2.50
N ASP A 313 21.87 -6.25 3.58
CA ASP A 313 22.60 -5.97 4.81
C ASP A 313 21.71 -6.29 6.04
N PRO A 314 21.81 -7.50 6.61
CA PRO A 314 20.98 -7.93 7.74
C PRO A 314 21.13 -7.08 9.01
N SER A 315 22.20 -6.27 9.11
CA SER A 315 22.38 -5.32 10.20
C SER A 315 21.40 -4.14 10.10
N ARG A 316 20.98 -3.77 8.88
CA ARG A 316 20.02 -2.70 8.62
C ARG A 316 18.60 -3.21 8.80
N LYS A 317 17.92 -2.63 9.78
CA LYS A 317 16.51 -2.82 10.05
C LYS A 317 15.83 -1.46 10.07
N LEU A 318 14.56 -1.42 9.69
CA LEU A 318 13.78 -0.22 9.54
C LEU A 318 12.42 -0.42 10.19
N CYS A 319 12.04 0.48 11.11
CA CYS A 319 10.69 0.56 11.63
C CYS A 319 9.87 1.48 10.71
N VAL A 320 8.95 0.90 9.95
CA VAL A 320 8.03 1.66 9.11
C VAL A 320 6.69 1.78 9.83
N ALA A 321 6.25 3.01 10.03
CA ALA A 321 4.93 3.33 10.54
C ALA A 321 4.08 4.03 9.48
N ASN A 322 2.78 3.75 9.48
CA ASN A 322 1.78 4.37 8.61
C ASN A 322 0.53 4.67 9.43
N THR A 323 -0.07 5.85 9.26
CA THR A 323 -1.30 6.25 9.95
C THR A 323 -2.24 7.09 9.08
N HIS A 324 -3.50 7.16 9.50
CA HIS A 324 -4.45 8.19 9.06
C HIS A 324 -5.18 8.72 10.30
N LEU A 325 -4.79 9.93 10.73
CA LEU A 325 -5.29 10.58 11.94
C LEU A 325 -6.71 11.16 11.77
N TYR A 326 -7.34 11.54 12.89
CA TYR A 326 -8.70 12.07 12.89
C TYR A 326 -8.86 13.34 12.02
N TRP A 327 -9.79 13.28 11.07
CA TRP A 327 -9.96 14.27 9.99
C TRP A 327 -10.57 15.62 10.41
N HIS A 328 -11.35 15.66 11.49
CA HIS A 328 -12.18 16.84 11.76
C HIS A 328 -11.31 18.10 11.98
N PRO A 329 -11.62 19.24 11.34
CA PRO A 329 -10.77 20.44 11.41
C PRO A 329 -10.48 20.89 12.85
N LYS A 330 -11.49 20.84 13.73
CA LYS A 330 -11.39 21.20 15.15
C LYS A 330 -10.79 20.10 16.05
N GLY A 331 -10.33 18.99 15.49
CA GLY A 331 -9.84 17.82 16.22
C GLY A 331 -8.35 17.86 16.60
N GLY A 332 -7.73 19.04 16.73
CA GLY A 332 -6.30 19.19 17.03
C GLY A 332 -5.88 18.48 18.31
N ASN A 333 -6.65 18.66 19.40
CA ASN A 333 -6.45 17.96 20.67
C ASN A 333 -6.51 16.42 20.53
N ILE A 334 -7.44 15.89 19.74
CA ILE A 334 -7.58 14.45 19.49
C ILE A 334 -6.37 13.93 18.71
N ARG A 335 -5.93 14.65 17.67
CA ARG A 335 -4.75 14.28 16.87
C ARG A 335 -3.48 14.28 17.71
N LEU A 336 -3.34 15.24 18.64
CA LEU A 336 -2.24 15.29 19.61
C LEU A 336 -2.18 14.04 20.50
N ILE A 337 -3.32 13.58 20.99
CA ILE A 337 -3.38 12.35 21.80
C ILE A 337 -3.07 11.12 20.93
N GLN A 338 -3.62 11.03 19.72
CA GLN A 338 -3.33 9.93 18.79
C GLN A 338 -1.84 9.83 18.46
N ILE A 339 -1.19 10.96 18.17
CA ILE A 339 0.24 10.97 17.84
C ILE A 339 1.12 10.67 19.07
N ALA A 340 0.68 11.04 20.26
CA ALA A 340 1.38 10.68 21.50
C ALA A 340 1.36 9.17 21.74
N VAL A 341 0.20 8.52 21.53
CA VAL A 341 0.09 7.06 21.53
C VAL A 341 0.99 6.47 20.45
N ALA A 342 0.92 6.99 19.22
CA ALA A 342 1.71 6.50 18.10
C ALA A 342 3.23 6.53 18.36
N LEU A 343 3.75 7.67 18.83
CA LEU A 343 5.18 7.84 19.06
C LEU A 343 5.66 7.06 20.29
N SER A 344 4.83 6.89 21.31
CA SER A 344 5.15 5.98 22.43
C SER A 344 5.25 4.53 21.95
N HIS A 345 4.30 4.09 21.11
CA HIS A 345 4.29 2.75 20.52
C HIS A 345 5.48 2.49 19.59
N ILE A 346 5.75 3.43 18.67
CA ILE A 346 6.90 3.35 17.77
C ILE A 346 8.21 3.35 18.57
N LYS A 347 8.31 4.13 19.66
CA LYS A 347 9.47 4.10 20.56
C LYS A 347 9.66 2.71 21.16
N HIS A 348 8.59 2.09 21.65
CA HIS A 348 8.67 0.73 22.19
C HIS A 348 9.18 -0.26 21.14
N VAL A 349 8.62 -0.25 19.93
CA VAL A 349 9.05 -1.14 18.84
C VAL A 349 10.50 -0.85 18.41
N ALA A 350 10.84 0.40 18.13
CA ALA A 350 12.09 0.78 17.49
C ALA A 350 13.28 0.92 18.45
N ARG A 351 13.05 0.91 19.77
CA ARG A 351 14.12 1.04 20.78
C ARG A 351 14.14 -0.09 21.81
N ASP A 352 12.98 -0.59 22.23
CA ASP A 352 12.90 -1.61 23.29
C ASP A 352 12.89 -3.03 22.68
N LEU A 353 12.03 -3.27 21.68
CA LEU A 353 11.95 -4.58 21.00
C LEU A 353 13.10 -4.80 20.01
N TYR A 354 13.45 -3.74 19.28
CA TYR A 354 14.58 -3.72 18.37
C TYR A 354 15.55 -2.62 18.83
N PRO A 355 16.84 -2.91 19.05
CA PRO A 355 17.76 -1.96 19.68
C PRO A 355 18.12 -0.82 18.71
N ASN A 356 17.39 0.28 18.81
CA ASN A 356 17.62 1.57 18.13
C ASN A 356 17.64 1.47 16.59
N ILE A 357 16.59 0.91 16.01
CA ILE A 357 16.42 0.90 14.56
C ILE A 357 15.79 2.21 14.07
N PRO A 358 16.17 2.74 12.90
CA PRO A 358 15.58 3.96 12.36
C PRO A 358 14.09 3.84 12.06
N VAL A 359 13.43 5.00 12.10
CA VAL A 359 12.00 5.13 11.84
C VAL A 359 11.75 5.89 10.54
N ILE A 360 10.84 5.37 9.73
CA ILE A 360 10.09 6.13 8.72
C ILE A 360 8.62 6.10 9.15
N PHE A 361 8.02 7.27 9.36
CA PHE A 361 6.62 7.41 9.75
C PHE A 361 5.86 8.21 8.69
N CYS A 362 5.16 7.47 7.85
CA CYS A 362 4.30 7.97 6.79
C CYS A 362 2.86 8.19 7.30
N GLY A 363 2.08 8.99 6.59
CA GLY A 363 0.66 9.08 6.87
C GLY A 363 -0.01 10.32 6.30
N ASP A 364 -1.34 10.27 6.36
CA ASP A 364 -2.20 11.44 6.37
C ASP A 364 -2.43 11.84 7.83
N PHE A 365 -1.82 12.94 8.23
CA PHE A 365 -1.86 13.42 9.60
C PHE A 365 -3.03 14.37 9.85
N ASN A 366 -3.79 14.75 8.81
CA ASN A 366 -4.86 15.74 8.89
C ASN A 366 -4.44 17.01 9.66
N SER A 367 -3.17 17.41 9.49
CA SER A 367 -2.51 18.43 10.30
C SER A 367 -1.58 19.27 9.45
N THR A 368 -1.78 20.58 9.43
CA THR A 368 -0.92 21.54 8.72
C THR A 368 0.40 21.78 9.46
N PRO A 369 1.43 22.34 8.81
CA PRO A 369 2.71 22.65 9.46
C PRO A 369 2.58 23.62 10.66
N SER A 370 1.52 24.43 10.69
CA SER A 370 1.22 25.35 11.79
C SER A 370 0.55 24.69 13.01
N SER A 371 0.18 23.41 12.92
CA SER A 371 -0.54 22.71 14.00
C SER A 371 0.37 22.30 15.15
N GLY A 372 -0.22 22.14 16.34
CA GLY A 372 0.45 21.55 17.49
C GLY A 372 0.87 20.11 17.24
N THR A 373 0.10 19.35 16.45
CA THR A 373 0.47 17.97 16.06
C THR A 373 1.79 17.95 15.28
N TYR A 374 1.94 18.82 14.27
CA TYR A 374 3.20 18.93 13.51
C TYR A 374 4.36 19.41 14.39
N SER A 375 4.12 20.46 15.19
CA SER A 375 5.12 21.01 16.12
C SER A 375 5.61 19.95 17.11
N PHE A 376 4.70 19.14 17.65
CA PHE A 376 5.05 18.06 18.57
C PHE A 376 5.96 17.02 17.91
N ILE A 377 5.59 16.50 16.73
CA ILE A 377 6.37 15.50 15.97
C ILE A 377 7.79 16.01 15.66
N SER A 378 7.90 17.26 15.23
CA SER A 378 9.14 17.86 14.74
C SER A 378 10.07 18.33 15.86
N SER A 379 9.53 18.96 16.90
CA SER A 379 10.33 19.50 18.02
C SER A 379 10.60 18.47 19.13
N GLY A 380 9.73 17.46 19.26
CA GLY A 380 9.77 16.48 20.33
C GLY A 380 9.07 16.88 21.61
N VAL A 381 8.46 18.07 21.67
CA VAL A 381 7.76 18.58 22.85
C VAL A 381 6.54 19.41 22.45
N ILE A 382 5.52 19.42 23.29
CA ILE A 382 4.41 20.37 23.20
C ILE A 382 4.04 20.83 24.60
N ALA A 383 3.87 22.15 24.74
CA ALA A 383 3.55 22.78 26.01
C ALA A 383 2.06 22.62 26.36
N GLU A 384 1.74 22.72 27.65
CA GLU A 384 0.36 22.59 28.15
C GLU A 384 -0.56 23.75 27.75
N ASP A 385 0.02 24.91 27.41
CA ASP A 385 -0.67 26.14 27.02
C ASP A 385 -0.82 26.29 25.49
N HIS A 386 -0.44 25.27 24.72
CA HIS A 386 -0.61 25.29 23.26
C HIS A 386 -2.11 25.36 22.86
N GLU A 387 -2.44 26.18 21.87
CA GLU A 387 -3.83 26.47 21.46
C GLU A 387 -4.60 25.24 20.98
N ASP A 388 -3.94 24.27 20.33
CA ASP A 388 -4.57 23.02 19.90
C ASP A 388 -5.17 22.20 21.05
N TRP A 389 -4.76 22.41 22.31
CA TRP A 389 -5.42 21.77 23.45
C TRP A 389 -6.86 22.23 23.67
N VAL A 390 -7.25 23.32 23.02
CA VAL A 390 -8.57 23.95 23.06
C VAL A 390 -9.18 24.03 21.65
N SER A 391 -8.71 23.21 20.70
CA SER A 391 -9.06 23.29 19.27
C SER A 391 -10.56 23.19 18.96
N ASN A 392 -11.35 22.58 19.85
CA ASN A 392 -12.80 22.47 19.74
C ASN A 392 -13.57 23.26 20.83
N GLY A 393 -12.95 24.26 21.43
CA GLY A 393 -13.53 25.10 22.48
C GLY A 393 -13.25 24.62 23.90
N GLU A 394 -13.58 25.48 24.87
CA GLU A 394 -13.28 25.31 26.30
C GLU A 394 -13.83 24.02 26.91
N GLU A 395 -15.01 23.58 26.48
CA GLU A 395 -15.65 22.35 26.96
C GLU A 395 -14.81 21.11 26.64
N GLU A 396 -14.04 21.15 25.56
CA GLU A 396 -13.17 20.07 25.08
C GLU A 396 -11.68 20.37 25.30
N ARG A 397 -11.36 21.23 26.26
CA ARG A 397 -9.99 21.46 26.68
C ARG A 397 -9.39 20.18 27.26
N CYS A 398 -8.16 19.85 26.86
CA CYS A 398 -7.36 18.81 27.52
C CYS A 398 -5.86 19.16 27.58
N SER A 399 -5.54 20.30 28.20
CA SER A 399 -4.17 20.80 28.34
C SER A 399 -3.24 19.80 29.05
N MET A 400 -2.14 19.44 28.38
CA MET A 400 -1.09 18.61 28.95
C MET A 400 0.24 18.86 28.24
N ALA A 401 1.34 18.72 28.97
CA ALA A 401 2.67 18.74 28.37
C ALA A 401 3.02 17.32 27.90
N LEU A 402 3.44 17.19 26.64
CA LEU A 402 3.88 15.90 26.08
C LEU A 402 5.30 16.02 25.54
N SER A 403 6.03 14.91 25.54
CA SER A 403 7.38 14.82 24.96
C SER A 403 7.65 13.46 24.32
N HIS A 404 8.55 13.43 23.34
CA HIS A 404 9.05 12.20 22.75
C HIS A 404 10.55 12.32 22.39
N PRO A 405 11.29 11.19 22.31
CA PRO A 405 12.74 11.25 22.17
C PRO A 405 13.23 11.21 20.70
N PHE A 406 12.33 11.09 19.72
CA PHE A 406 12.71 11.07 18.32
C PHE A 406 13.19 12.42 17.80
N LYS A 407 14.02 12.39 16.76
CA LYS A 407 14.49 13.55 16.02
C LYS A 407 13.97 13.45 14.58
N LEU A 408 12.67 13.68 14.44
CA LEU A 408 11.97 13.53 13.17
C LEU A 408 12.08 14.78 12.30
N LEU A 409 12.14 14.56 10.99
CA LEU A 409 12.16 15.57 9.94
C LEU A 409 11.14 15.16 8.88
N SER A 410 10.33 16.09 8.36
CA SER A 410 9.53 15.84 7.15
C SER A 410 10.46 15.78 5.94
N ALA A 411 10.61 14.59 5.34
CA ALA A 411 11.53 14.35 4.23
C ALA A 411 11.16 15.14 2.96
N CYS A 412 9.87 15.33 2.70
CA CYS A 412 9.37 16.12 1.57
C CYS A 412 9.18 17.61 1.91
N GLY A 413 9.62 18.04 3.10
CA GLY A 413 9.45 19.41 3.58
C GLY A 413 7.99 19.72 3.92
N GLU A 414 7.59 20.95 3.61
CA GLU A 414 6.26 21.50 3.86
C GLU A 414 5.69 22.05 2.54
N PRO A 415 5.19 21.19 1.64
CA PRO A 415 4.57 21.65 0.40
C PRO A 415 3.44 22.65 0.65
N ALA A 416 3.12 23.48 -0.34
CA ALA A 416 1.98 24.40 -0.23
C ALA A 416 0.68 23.65 0.10
N TYR A 417 0.52 22.46 -0.48
CA TYR A 417 -0.56 21.53 -0.19
C TYR A 417 -0.18 20.11 -0.61
N THR A 418 -0.81 19.14 0.04
CA THR A 418 -0.81 17.73 -0.36
C THR A 418 -2.23 17.22 -0.57
N ASN A 419 -3.24 17.90 -0.03
CA ASN A 419 -4.66 17.78 -0.38
C ASN A 419 -5.13 19.06 -1.09
N TYR A 420 -5.87 18.94 -2.19
CA TYR A 420 -6.38 20.10 -2.94
C TYR A 420 -7.78 19.85 -3.51
N VAL A 421 -8.80 20.36 -2.83
CA VAL A 421 -10.21 20.29 -3.24
C VAL A 421 -10.81 21.69 -3.41
N GLY A 422 -11.97 21.81 -4.06
CA GLY A 422 -12.57 23.11 -4.41
C GLY A 422 -12.83 24.09 -3.26
N GLY A 423 -12.91 23.62 -2.01
CA GLY A 423 -13.14 24.46 -0.82
C GLY A 423 -12.04 24.41 0.25
N PHE A 424 -10.99 23.61 0.05
CA PHE A 424 -9.92 23.43 1.01
C PHE A 424 -8.65 22.94 0.31
N HIS A 425 -7.51 23.45 0.74
CA HIS A 425 -6.22 22.90 0.37
C HIS A 425 -5.24 23.07 1.53
N GLY A 426 -4.37 22.07 1.73
CA GLY A 426 -3.42 22.10 2.82
C GLY A 426 -2.41 20.97 2.75
N CYS A 427 -1.27 21.16 3.42
CA CYS A 427 -0.27 20.12 3.61
C CYS A 427 -0.70 19.26 4.79
N LEU A 428 -1.18 18.05 4.52
CA LEU A 428 -1.71 17.11 5.51
C LEU A 428 -0.87 15.82 5.60
N ASP A 429 -0.12 15.52 4.54
CA ASP A 429 0.63 14.28 4.39
C ASP A 429 2.10 14.51 4.65
N TYR A 430 2.76 13.54 5.29
CA TYR A 430 4.19 13.64 5.58
C TYR A 430 4.89 12.28 5.53
N ILE A 431 6.19 12.32 5.18
CA ILE A 431 7.13 11.22 5.39
C ILE A 431 8.11 11.71 6.47
N PHE A 432 7.82 11.41 7.74
CA PHE A 432 8.74 11.74 8.82
C PHE A 432 9.86 10.70 8.91
N ILE A 433 11.12 11.15 8.93
CA ILE A 433 12.29 10.27 9.01
C ILE A 433 13.11 10.57 10.27
N ASP A 434 13.72 9.53 10.86
CA ASP A 434 14.75 9.73 11.88
C ASP A 434 16.01 10.35 11.25
N LYS A 435 16.20 11.66 11.47
CA LYS A 435 17.29 12.42 10.87
C LYS A 435 18.67 12.05 11.39
N ASN A 436 18.76 11.25 12.46
CA ASN A 436 20.05 10.75 12.95
C ASN A 436 20.59 9.59 12.10
N ALA A 437 19.72 8.85 11.42
CA ALA A 437 20.06 7.62 10.70
C ALA A 437 19.72 7.66 9.21
N LEU A 438 18.83 8.57 8.79
CA LEU A 438 18.42 8.74 7.40
C LEU A 438 18.65 10.19 6.94
N GLU A 439 18.99 10.35 5.67
CA GLU A 439 19.03 11.63 4.96
C GLU A 439 18.22 11.58 3.66
N VAL A 440 17.79 12.75 3.19
CA VAL A 440 17.05 12.89 1.94
C VAL A 440 18.05 13.09 0.80
N GLU A 441 18.03 12.18 -0.17
CA GLU A 441 18.85 12.25 -1.39
C GLU A 441 18.15 13.10 -2.46
N GLN A 442 16.84 12.91 -2.65
CA GLN A 442 16.00 13.76 -3.48
C GLN A 442 14.53 13.69 -3.06
N VAL A 443 13.80 14.76 -3.36
CA VAL A 443 12.33 14.81 -3.30
C VAL A 443 11.83 14.87 -4.72
N ILE A 444 10.94 13.96 -5.10
CA ILE A 444 10.34 13.98 -6.44
C ILE A 444 9.30 15.10 -6.44
N PRO A 445 9.40 16.08 -7.36
CA PRO A 445 8.54 17.25 -7.31
C PRO A 445 7.05 16.86 -7.37
N LEU A 446 6.24 17.59 -6.61
CA LEU A 446 4.78 17.54 -6.74
C LEU A 446 4.38 18.12 -8.11
N PRO A 447 3.18 17.78 -8.62
CA PRO A 447 2.63 18.45 -9.80
C PRO A 447 2.58 19.97 -9.58
N SER A 448 2.81 20.73 -10.64
CA SER A 448 2.69 22.18 -10.63
C SER A 448 1.26 22.60 -10.28
N HIS A 449 1.09 23.83 -9.79
CA HIS A 449 -0.24 24.36 -9.52
C HIS A 449 -1.13 24.36 -10.76
N GLU A 450 -0.57 24.65 -11.94
CA GLU A 450 -1.29 24.60 -13.21
C GLU A 450 -1.82 23.19 -13.52
N GLU A 451 -1.01 22.14 -13.33
CA GLU A 451 -1.45 20.74 -13.49
C GLU A 451 -2.56 20.38 -12.49
N VAL A 452 -2.47 20.83 -11.25
CA VAL A 452 -3.47 20.57 -10.19
C VAL A 452 -4.81 21.28 -10.49
N THR A 453 -4.77 22.52 -11.00
CA THR A 453 -5.96 23.32 -11.26
C THR A 453 -6.49 23.21 -12.69
N THR A 454 -5.88 22.39 -13.55
CA THR A 454 -6.32 22.19 -14.95
C THR A 454 -7.80 21.82 -15.02
N HIS A 455 -8.29 21.05 -14.03
CA HIS A 455 -9.69 20.67 -13.88
C HIS A 455 -10.32 21.28 -12.62
N GLN A 456 -9.93 22.52 -12.28
CA GLN A 456 -10.31 23.26 -11.08
C GLN A 456 -9.65 22.77 -9.78
N ALA A 457 -9.75 21.48 -9.45
CA ALA A 457 -9.15 20.86 -8.26
C ALA A 457 -9.01 19.33 -8.43
N LEU A 458 -8.68 18.61 -7.36
CA LEU A 458 -8.51 17.15 -7.33
C LEU A 458 -9.69 16.46 -6.62
N PRO A 459 -10.08 15.23 -7.00
CA PRO A 459 -9.55 14.42 -8.09
C PRO A 459 -9.98 14.97 -9.47
N SER A 460 -9.39 14.42 -10.52
CA SER A 460 -9.73 14.78 -11.90
C SER A 460 -9.51 13.62 -12.86
N VAL A 461 -9.80 13.82 -14.15
CA VAL A 461 -9.48 12.84 -15.21
C VAL A 461 -7.98 12.54 -15.28
N SER A 462 -7.12 13.42 -14.76
CA SER A 462 -5.66 13.29 -14.80
C SER A 462 -5.03 13.03 -13.41
N HIS A 463 -5.84 12.85 -12.36
CA HIS A 463 -5.37 12.63 -10.99
C HIS A 463 -6.39 11.82 -10.15
N PRO A 464 -6.02 10.65 -9.59
CA PRO A 464 -6.98 9.67 -9.07
C PRO A 464 -7.38 9.82 -7.59
N SER A 465 -6.86 10.83 -6.89
CA SER A 465 -7.14 11.13 -5.47
C SER A 465 -7.37 12.63 -5.29
N ASP A 466 -7.94 13.05 -4.16
CA ASP A 466 -7.93 14.44 -3.72
C ASP A 466 -6.60 14.84 -3.04
N HIS A 467 -5.75 13.86 -2.71
CA HIS A 467 -4.38 14.04 -2.24
C HIS A 467 -3.36 13.86 -3.37
N ILE A 468 -2.10 14.26 -3.12
CA ILE A 468 -0.95 14.10 -4.00
C ILE A 468 0.07 13.20 -3.32
N ALA A 469 0.48 12.11 -3.99
CA ALA A 469 1.51 11.22 -3.46
C ALA A 469 2.81 11.97 -3.14
N LEU A 470 3.32 11.83 -1.92
CA LEU A 470 4.65 12.30 -1.54
C LEU A 470 5.68 11.20 -1.81
N ILE A 471 6.82 11.58 -2.38
CA ILE A 471 7.86 10.63 -2.79
C ILE A 471 9.23 11.24 -2.54
N CYS A 472 10.09 10.50 -1.86
CA CYS A 472 11.48 10.87 -1.65
C CYS A 472 12.38 9.65 -1.72
N ASP A 473 13.62 9.87 -2.16
CA ASP A 473 14.68 8.91 -2.03
C ASP A 473 15.47 9.23 -0.76
N LEU A 474 15.57 8.24 0.10
CA LEU A 474 16.25 8.31 1.38
C LEU A 474 17.54 7.50 1.33
N LYS A 475 18.54 7.91 2.09
CA LYS A 475 19.81 7.20 2.20
C LYS A 475 20.15 6.96 3.66
N TRP A 476 20.73 5.80 3.95
CA TRP A 476 21.29 5.48 5.26
C TRP A 476 22.53 6.34 5.52
N LYS A 477 22.62 6.97 6.70
CA LYS A 477 23.78 7.77 7.13
C LYS A 477 24.98 6.94 7.55
#